data_AF-A0A1Y2FXW2-F1
#
_entry.id   AF-A0A1Y2FXW2-F1
#
_cell.length_a   1.000
_cell.length_b   1.000
_cell.length_c   1.000
_cell.angle_alpha   90.00
_cell.angle_beta   90.00
_cell.angle_gamma   90.00
#
_symmetry.space_group_name_H-M   'P 1'
#
loop_
_entity.id
_entity.type
_entity.pdbx_description
1 polymer ?
#
loop_
_entity_poly.entity_id
_entity_poly.type
_entity_poly.pdbx_seq_one_letter_code
_entity_poly.pdbx_strand_id
1 'polypeptide(L)'
;MEAVLVSRNPGTDQHGILTTADYTLHLSLGGEPESEWPGSSKAGSHPSVQQDSLPTDLYTKPRALAGFSSFGSGETNEFATWIQGREAFLSNPKLREGCEDDMRSFAERSDHTEGFMLSSPISDGFSGFTSIFLETLRDEFPKNSIFTTAMLSDALGWKREDTERSKNQRLLNAALSMQHFEELSSMVLPIQPPSAWEDKAPWTKFLRDDVPRPEAYSFVLNAHLQSANSELREPDSLNSIITQLNWRGDNKICHLTGSTPLLPPHLLGGAAGQQALKESLKDFSVFSQPRTDEDKALGKKERRSEPFAQYSVVRGYETEETQALGPILEASTPLKEPLSTWICLPHPYPLTPTSPPIFRSLLPTGRPLILAPPPNYDPYSPQGLFGLPDPLFLHTQSHYFVQPASVPILTTLSTSPDARHLLRHLSSGVKELLRTRSRSLVEYEEGEYGIGREGITECRERLETLADGYAGGIEEEEDGMGEKDEDENWEATEQQEDSDGLFDD
;
A
#
# COMPACT_ATOMS: atom_id res chain seq x y z
N MET A 1 -12.83 3.76 4.95
CA MET A 1 -12.59 3.86 3.50
C MET A 1 -12.82 5.29 3.08
N GLU A 2 -12.00 5.79 2.18
CA GLU A 2 -12.00 7.19 1.73
C GLU A 2 -11.95 7.22 0.21
N ALA A 3 -12.83 8.00 -0.41
CA ALA A 3 -12.81 8.27 -1.84
C ALA A 3 -12.66 9.76 -2.07
N VAL A 4 -11.66 10.16 -2.84
CA VAL A 4 -11.34 11.55 -3.16
C VAL A 4 -11.52 11.77 -4.65
N LEU A 5 -12.33 12.77 -5.01
CA LEU A 5 -12.43 13.24 -6.38
C LEU A 5 -11.24 14.15 -6.69
N VAL A 6 -10.39 13.72 -7.63
CA VAL A 6 -9.31 14.55 -8.16
C VAL A 6 -9.92 15.45 -9.22
N SER A 7 -10.11 16.72 -8.85
CA SER A 7 -10.72 17.71 -9.71
C SER A 7 -10.06 19.07 -9.64
N ARG A 8 -10.25 19.84 -10.70
CA ARG A 8 -9.89 21.26 -10.72
C ARG A 8 -11.11 22.14 -10.80
N ASN A 9 -11.09 23.19 -10.00
CA ASN A 9 -12.02 24.29 -10.09
C ASN A 9 -11.25 25.54 -10.56
N PRO A 10 -11.79 26.33 -11.50
CA PRO A 10 -11.16 27.57 -11.94
C PRO A 10 -11.30 28.62 -10.84
N GLY A 11 -10.31 28.65 -9.97
CA GLY A 11 -9.98 29.77 -9.12
C GLY A 11 -8.48 29.83 -9.05
N THR A 12 -7.90 31.03 -9.07
CA THR A 12 -6.52 31.19 -8.62
C THR A 12 -6.58 31.76 -7.20
N ASP A 13 -5.76 31.24 -6.30
CA ASP A 13 -5.52 31.94 -5.06
C ASP A 13 -4.90 33.33 -5.34
N GLN A 14 -4.73 34.13 -4.30
CA GLN A 14 -4.11 35.45 -4.37
C GLN A 14 -2.67 35.45 -4.96
N HIS A 15 -2.08 34.27 -5.20
CA HIS A 15 -0.75 34.07 -5.78
C HIS A 15 -0.78 33.50 -7.21
N GLY A 16 -1.95 33.33 -7.82
CA GLY A 16 -2.07 32.82 -9.18
C GLY A 16 -2.03 31.29 -9.29
N ILE A 17 -2.07 30.57 -8.17
CA ILE A 17 -2.06 29.10 -8.13
C ILE A 17 -3.50 28.60 -8.25
N LEU A 18 -3.75 27.66 -9.15
CA LEU A 18 -5.08 27.05 -9.31
C LEU A 18 -5.54 26.43 -7.98
N THR A 19 -6.75 26.78 -7.54
CA THR A 19 -7.40 26.21 -6.36
C THR A 19 -7.90 24.82 -6.71
N THR A 20 -7.17 23.79 -6.29
CA THR A 20 -7.68 22.42 -6.27
C THR A 20 -8.66 22.29 -5.10
N ALA A 21 -9.87 21.82 -5.38
CA ALA A 21 -10.82 21.43 -4.35
C ALA A 21 -10.84 19.91 -4.32
N ASP A 22 -10.34 19.34 -3.22
CA ASP A 22 -10.41 17.92 -2.98
C ASP A 22 -11.78 17.64 -2.37
N TYR A 23 -12.62 16.90 -3.09
CA TYR A 23 -13.91 16.47 -2.55
C TYR A 23 -13.78 15.06 -2.00
N THR A 24 -13.95 14.92 -0.70
CA THR A 24 -13.68 13.68 0.03
C THR A 24 -14.97 13.07 0.55
N LEU A 25 -15.29 11.87 0.10
CA LEU A 25 -16.29 10.99 0.71
C LEU A 25 -15.58 10.11 1.73
N HIS A 26 -15.90 10.27 3.00
CA HIS A 26 -15.30 9.47 4.08
C HIS A 26 -16.34 8.52 4.67
N LEU A 27 -16.05 7.22 4.65
CA LEU A 27 -16.91 6.16 5.15
C LEU A 27 -16.26 5.43 6.32
N SER A 28 -16.94 5.44 7.47
CA SER A 28 -16.51 4.79 8.71
C SER A 28 -17.60 3.93 9.34
N LEU A 29 -17.24 3.05 10.29
CA LEU A 29 -18.23 2.39 11.13
C LEU A 29 -18.89 3.39 12.09
N GLY A 30 -20.12 3.09 12.51
CA GLY A 30 -20.93 3.94 13.37
C GLY A 30 -20.53 3.88 14.84
N GLY A 31 -19.97 4.99 15.32
CA GLY A 31 -19.85 5.51 16.69
C GLY A 31 -19.78 7.04 16.55
N GLU A 32 -19.93 7.83 17.62
CA GLU A 32 -19.64 9.27 17.48
C GLU A 32 -18.28 9.47 16.79
N PRO A 33 -18.11 10.46 15.89
CA PRO A 33 -16.79 10.82 15.44
C PRO A 33 -16.04 11.37 16.66
N GLU A 34 -15.36 10.50 17.40
CA GLU A 34 -14.21 10.94 18.19
C GLU A 34 -13.20 11.44 17.18
N SER A 35 -13.26 12.76 17.00
CA SER A 35 -12.22 13.56 16.40
C SER A 35 -10.93 13.33 17.18
N GLU A 36 -10.13 12.36 16.77
CA GLU A 36 -8.71 12.28 17.13
C GLU A 36 -7.84 12.67 15.93
N TRP A 37 -8.24 13.72 15.23
CA TRP A 37 -7.30 14.71 14.72
C TRP A 37 -7.76 16.07 15.24
N PRO A 38 -7.00 16.71 16.14
CA PRO A 38 -7.32 18.06 16.54
C PRO A 38 -7.03 18.98 15.36
N GLY A 39 -8.10 19.41 14.68
CA GLY A 39 -8.13 20.78 14.17
C GLY A 39 -7.78 21.68 15.35
N SER A 40 -6.71 22.44 15.20
CA SER A 40 -6.13 23.34 16.21
C SER A 40 -7.22 24.16 16.91
N SER A 41 -7.69 23.69 18.07
CA SER A 41 -8.43 24.50 19.02
C SER A 41 -7.39 25.33 19.76
N LYS A 42 -7.32 26.62 19.42
CA LYS A 42 -6.57 27.62 20.17
C LYS A 42 -6.93 27.52 21.65
N ALA A 43 -5.96 27.20 22.50
CA ALA A 43 -6.11 27.36 23.93
C ALA A 43 -6.24 28.87 24.25
N GLY A 44 -7.43 29.32 24.63
CA GLY A 44 -7.65 30.70 25.08
C GLY A 44 -9.09 31.20 25.19
N SER A 45 -10.14 30.42 24.90
CA SER A 45 -11.52 30.91 25.05
C SER A 45 -12.14 30.51 26.39
N HIS A 46 -12.47 31.52 27.20
CA HIS A 46 -13.22 31.42 28.45
C HIS A 46 -14.59 30.74 28.29
N PRO A 47 -15.17 30.19 29.37
CA PRO A 47 -16.40 29.41 29.30
C PRO A 47 -17.62 30.35 29.31
N SER A 48 -18.26 30.54 28.16
CA SER A 48 -19.68 30.92 28.00
C SER A 48 -19.99 31.34 26.57
N VAL A 49 -20.07 30.40 25.63
CA VAL A 49 -20.79 30.61 24.37
C VAL A 49 -21.45 29.28 23.98
N GLN A 50 -22.76 29.32 23.74
CA GLN A 50 -23.57 28.21 23.24
C GLN A 50 -22.93 27.64 21.96
N GLN A 51 -22.88 26.31 21.85
CA GLN A 51 -22.46 25.61 20.63
C GLN A 51 -23.44 25.93 19.50
N ASP A 52 -23.13 26.95 18.70
CA ASP A 52 -23.64 27.03 17.35
C ASP A 52 -23.01 25.90 16.53
N SER A 53 -23.86 25.15 15.82
CA SER A 53 -23.49 24.08 14.91
C SER A 53 -22.34 24.52 13.98
N LEU A 54 -21.24 23.78 14.00
CA LEU A 54 -20.11 23.96 13.10
C LEU A 54 -20.61 24.01 11.63
N PRO A 55 -20.02 24.87 10.78
CA PRO A 55 -20.40 24.92 9.37
C PRO A 55 -20.16 23.55 8.73
N THR A 56 -21.19 23.02 8.06
CA THR A 56 -21.07 21.79 7.27
C THR A 56 -20.00 22.01 6.21
N ASP A 57 -18.87 21.33 6.33
CA ASP A 57 -17.82 21.36 5.32
C ASP A 57 -18.41 20.87 3.98
N LEU A 58 -18.36 21.72 2.96
CA LEU A 58 -18.95 21.43 1.65
C LEU A 58 -18.08 20.44 0.85
N TYR A 59 -16.81 20.31 1.22
CA TYR A 59 -15.82 19.51 0.52
C TYR A 59 -15.73 18.08 1.08
N THR A 60 -16.12 17.88 2.34
CA THR A 60 -16.07 16.57 2.99
C THR A 60 -17.47 16.05 3.30
N LYS A 61 -17.78 14.82 2.83
CA LYS A 61 -19.03 14.12 3.12
C LYS A 61 -18.76 12.89 3.98
N PRO A 62 -18.95 12.97 5.31
CA PRO A 62 -18.85 11.80 6.17
C PRO A 62 -20.14 10.96 6.09
N ARG A 63 -19.98 9.65 5.94
CA ARG A 63 -21.05 8.64 5.98
C ARG A 63 -20.64 7.56 6.98
N ALA A 64 -21.60 7.10 7.77
CA ALA A 64 -21.36 6.08 8.79
C ALA A 64 -22.19 4.82 8.54
N LEU A 65 -21.54 3.66 8.58
CA LEU A 65 -22.18 2.36 8.55
C LEU A 65 -22.46 1.90 9.98
N ALA A 66 -23.74 1.93 10.38
CA ALA A 66 -24.16 1.51 11.71
C ALA A 66 -24.29 -0.02 11.82
N GLY A 67 -24.17 -0.55 13.05
CA GLY A 67 -24.50 -1.94 13.37
C GLY A 67 -23.34 -2.92 13.35
N PHE A 68 -22.13 -2.46 13.04
CA PHE A 68 -20.92 -3.28 13.05
C PHE A 68 -19.82 -2.68 13.93
N SER A 69 -19.06 -3.55 14.57
CA SER A 69 -17.82 -3.20 15.28
C SER A 69 -16.60 -3.43 14.37
N SER A 70 -15.48 -2.78 14.69
CA SER A 70 -14.23 -2.97 13.94
C SER A 70 -13.77 -4.42 14.01
N PHE A 71 -13.19 -4.92 12.94
CA PHE A 71 -12.57 -6.25 12.96
C PHE A 71 -11.43 -6.30 14.00
N GLY A 72 -11.38 -7.37 14.79
CA GLY A 72 -10.42 -7.51 15.89
C GLY A 72 -10.74 -6.69 17.14
N SER A 73 -11.91 -6.02 17.20
CA SER A 73 -12.33 -5.24 18.36
C SER A 73 -12.73 -6.09 19.57
N GLY A 74 -13.00 -7.39 19.39
CA GLY A 74 -13.46 -8.26 20.47
C GLY A 74 -14.92 -8.01 20.88
N GLU A 75 -15.63 -7.14 20.17
CA GLU A 75 -17.05 -6.85 20.35
C GLU A 75 -17.90 -7.82 19.49
N THR A 76 -19.22 -7.83 19.71
CA THR A 76 -20.13 -8.60 18.86
C THR A 76 -20.33 -7.92 17.50
N ASN A 77 -20.72 -8.68 16.47
CA ASN A 77 -21.00 -8.18 15.12
C ASN A 77 -19.83 -7.43 14.47
N GLU A 78 -18.63 -8.01 14.54
CA GLU A 78 -17.47 -7.46 13.83
C GLU A 78 -17.68 -7.46 12.32
N PHE A 79 -17.24 -6.38 11.68
CA PHE A 79 -17.21 -6.26 10.22
C PHE A 79 -16.03 -7.04 9.64
N ALA A 80 -16.17 -8.36 9.61
CA ALA A 80 -15.06 -9.28 9.47
C ALA A 80 -14.85 -9.79 8.04
N THR A 81 -15.91 -10.01 7.27
CA THR A 81 -15.81 -10.69 5.96
C THR A 81 -16.20 -9.80 4.80
N TRP A 82 -15.59 -10.06 3.64
CA TRP A 82 -15.88 -9.39 2.39
C TRP A 82 -17.37 -9.52 2.00
N ILE A 83 -18.01 -10.67 2.28
CA ILE A 83 -19.45 -10.85 2.05
C ILE A 83 -20.30 -9.91 2.91
N GLN A 84 -19.98 -9.78 4.21
CA GLN A 84 -20.67 -8.80 5.08
C GLN A 84 -20.52 -7.37 4.54
N GLY A 85 -19.35 -7.06 3.98
CA GLY A 85 -19.08 -5.81 3.28
C GLY A 85 -20.04 -5.52 2.14
N ARG A 86 -20.19 -6.49 1.24
CA ARG A 86 -21.08 -6.40 0.08
C ARG A 86 -22.53 -6.27 0.51
N GLU A 87 -22.96 -7.13 1.41
CA GLU A 87 -24.30 -7.10 1.98
C GLU A 87 -24.59 -5.72 2.60
N ALA A 88 -23.66 -5.17 3.39
CA ALA A 88 -23.84 -3.89 4.06
C ALA A 88 -24.07 -2.72 3.08
N PHE A 89 -23.46 -2.75 1.89
CA PHE A 89 -23.71 -1.74 0.86
C PHE A 89 -24.99 -2.02 0.07
N LEU A 90 -25.20 -3.26 -0.39
CA LEU A 90 -26.33 -3.64 -1.24
C LEU A 90 -27.68 -3.60 -0.51
N SER A 91 -27.70 -4.01 0.76
CA SER A 91 -28.92 -4.03 1.59
C SER A 91 -29.33 -2.66 2.14
N ASN A 92 -28.50 -1.62 1.96
CA ASN A 92 -28.76 -0.27 2.46
C ASN A 92 -28.95 0.75 1.32
N PRO A 93 -30.15 0.82 0.71
CA PRO A 93 -30.44 1.76 -0.38
C PRO A 93 -30.12 3.22 -0.03
N LYS A 94 -30.42 3.65 1.20
CA LYS A 94 -30.18 5.03 1.64
C LYS A 94 -28.70 5.39 1.66
N LEU A 95 -27.85 4.46 2.06
CA LEU A 95 -26.41 4.67 2.06
C LEU A 95 -25.89 4.72 0.62
N ARG A 96 -26.29 3.76 -0.21
CA ARG A 96 -25.88 3.68 -1.62
C ARG A 96 -26.29 4.93 -2.41
N GLU A 97 -27.59 5.27 -2.40
CA GLU A 97 -28.12 6.49 -3.05
C GLU A 97 -27.41 7.73 -2.52
N GLY A 98 -27.14 7.78 -1.22
CA GLY A 98 -26.41 8.88 -0.62
C GLY A 98 -24.97 9.01 -1.14
N CYS A 99 -24.24 7.91 -1.26
CA CYS A 99 -22.89 7.90 -1.80
C CYS A 99 -22.89 8.30 -3.28
N GLU A 100 -23.82 7.80 -4.09
CA GLU A 100 -23.99 8.17 -5.49
C GLU A 100 -24.29 9.67 -5.66
N ASP A 101 -25.23 10.19 -4.86
CA ASP A 101 -25.60 11.60 -4.87
C ASP A 101 -24.43 12.49 -4.44
N ASP A 102 -23.68 12.10 -3.41
CA ASP A 102 -22.47 12.85 -3.00
C ASP A 102 -21.44 12.87 -4.13
N MET A 103 -21.22 11.73 -4.80
CA MET A 103 -20.25 11.65 -5.89
C MET A 103 -20.66 12.44 -7.12
N ARG A 104 -21.93 12.38 -7.50
CA ARG A 104 -22.50 13.23 -8.56
C ARG A 104 -22.39 14.70 -8.20
N SER A 105 -22.70 15.04 -6.95
CA SER A 105 -22.63 16.42 -6.46
C SER A 105 -21.19 16.95 -6.37
N PHE A 106 -20.20 16.08 -6.17
CA PHE A 106 -18.79 16.46 -6.29
C PHE A 106 -18.44 16.70 -7.75
N ALA A 107 -18.75 15.76 -8.65
CA ALA A 107 -18.46 15.88 -10.07
C ALA A 107 -19.16 17.08 -10.74
N GLU A 108 -20.37 17.43 -10.34
CA GLU A 108 -21.08 18.63 -10.82
C GLU A 108 -20.44 19.94 -10.39
N ARG A 109 -19.74 19.95 -9.25
CA ARG A 109 -18.99 21.12 -8.76
C ARG A 109 -17.59 21.21 -9.34
N SER A 110 -17.13 20.12 -9.94
CA SER A 110 -15.84 20.01 -10.59
C SER A 110 -15.96 20.47 -12.04
N ASP A 111 -15.14 21.44 -12.43
CA ASP A 111 -15.09 21.88 -13.83
C ASP A 111 -14.35 20.84 -14.70
N HIS A 112 -13.31 20.24 -14.14
CA HIS A 112 -12.53 19.18 -14.78
C HIS A 112 -12.26 18.04 -13.81
N THR A 113 -13.02 16.97 -13.96
CA THR A 113 -12.82 15.71 -13.24
C THR A 113 -11.78 14.85 -13.95
N GLU A 114 -10.62 14.64 -13.31
CA GLU A 114 -9.59 13.74 -13.85
C GLU A 114 -9.89 12.30 -13.49
N GLY A 115 -10.20 12.07 -12.21
CA GLY A 115 -10.47 10.74 -11.71
C GLY A 115 -10.67 10.69 -10.21
N PHE A 116 -10.59 9.48 -9.67
CA PHE A 116 -10.83 9.19 -8.27
C PHE A 116 -9.61 8.54 -7.66
N MET A 117 -9.27 8.96 -6.45
CA MET A 117 -8.36 8.23 -5.58
C MET A 117 -9.14 7.56 -4.48
N LEU A 118 -8.97 6.26 -4.33
CA LEU A 118 -9.64 5.48 -3.30
C LEU A 118 -8.61 4.92 -2.32
N SER A 119 -8.91 4.96 -1.04
CA SER A 119 -8.13 4.31 0.01
C SER A 119 -9.04 3.40 0.81
N SER A 120 -8.74 2.10 0.82
CA SER A 120 -9.53 1.12 1.55
C SER A 120 -8.66 0.04 2.17
N PRO A 121 -8.98 -0.39 3.41
CA PRO A 121 -8.47 -1.66 3.90
C PRO A 121 -8.98 -2.80 3.00
N ILE A 122 -8.15 -3.83 2.82
CA ILE A 122 -8.50 -5.04 2.06
C ILE A 122 -8.59 -6.30 2.93
N SER A 123 -8.38 -6.17 4.24
CA SER A 123 -8.27 -7.31 5.15
C SER A 123 -9.51 -7.51 6.03
N ASP A 124 -10.50 -6.63 5.99
CA ASP A 124 -11.72 -6.67 6.80
C ASP A 124 -12.99 -6.54 5.94
N GLY A 125 -14.16 -6.33 6.55
CA GLY A 125 -15.41 -6.19 5.81
C GLY A 125 -15.47 -4.97 4.88
N PHE A 126 -14.69 -3.91 5.11
CA PHE A 126 -14.67 -2.76 4.17
C PHE A 126 -14.14 -3.16 2.80
N SER A 127 -13.35 -4.21 2.73
CA SER A 127 -12.83 -4.75 1.48
C SER A 127 -13.94 -5.11 0.48
N GLY A 128 -15.02 -5.75 0.96
CA GLY A 128 -16.20 -6.08 0.15
C GLY A 128 -17.16 -4.93 -0.05
N PHE A 129 -17.28 -4.05 0.94
CA PHE A 129 -18.02 -2.80 0.79
C PHE A 129 -17.44 -1.96 -0.37
N THR A 130 -16.13 -1.78 -0.35
CA THR A 130 -15.38 -1.01 -1.35
C THR A 130 -15.46 -1.67 -2.72
N SER A 131 -15.53 -3.00 -2.79
CA SER A 131 -15.71 -3.73 -4.05
C SER A 131 -17.00 -3.34 -4.77
N ILE A 132 -18.14 -3.27 -4.06
CA ILE A 132 -19.40 -2.80 -4.66
C ILE A 132 -19.40 -1.30 -4.92
N PHE A 133 -18.79 -0.53 -4.02
CA PHE A 133 -18.66 0.92 -4.24
C PHE A 133 -17.86 1.21 -5.53
N LEU A 134 -16.81 0.44 -5.82
CA LEU A 134 -16.06 0.53 -7.07
C LEU A 134 -16.91 0.18 -8.29
N GLU A 135 -17.77 -0.85 -8.22
CA GLU A 135 -18.72 -1.17 -9.29
C GLU A 135 -19.62 0.05 -9.57
N THR A 136 -20.20 0.61 -8.51
CA THR A 136 -21.08 1.78 -8.59
C THR A 136 -20.36 3.00 -9.19
N LEU A 137 -19.12 3.24 -8.76
CA LEU A 137 -18.30 4.35 -9.24
C LEU A 137 -17.94 4.15 -10.72
N ARG A 138 -17.59 2.93 -11.12
CA ARG A 138 -17.25 2.60 -12.51
C ARG A 138 -18.46 2.67 -13.44
N ASP A 139 -19.66 2.33 -12.95
CA ASP A 139 -20.91 2.47 -13.69
C ASP A 139 -21.28 3.94 -13.93
N GLU A 140 -21.17 4.80 -12.91
CA GLU A 140 -21.49 6.24 -13.03
C GLU A 140 -20.40 7.01 -13.80
N PHE A 141 -19.12 6.66 -13.59
CA PHE A 141 -17.95 7.34 -14.17
C PHE A 141 -17.04 6.40 -14.99
N PRO A 142 -17.53 5.79 -16.09
CA PRO A 142 -16.81 4.73 -16.80
C PRO A 142 -15.50 5.19 -17.45
N LYS A 143 -15.41 6.47 -17.80
CA LYS A 143 -14.23 7.05 -18.48
C LYS A 143 -13.16 7.59 -17.54
N ASN A 144 -13.50 7.81 -16.27
CA ASN A 144 -12.59 8.42 -15.33
C ASN A 144 -11.58 7.39 -14.79
N SER A 145 -10.35 7.82 -14.58
CA SER A 145 -9.35 6.95 -13.97
C SER A 145 -9.66 6.74 -12.48
N ILE A 146 -9.42 5.53 -11.99
CA ILE A 146 -9.56 5.20 -10.57
C ILE A 146 -8.21 4.65 -10.09
N PHE A 147 -7.60 5.31 -9.12
CA PHE A 147 -6.39 4.86 -8.45
C PHE A 147 -6.75 4.37 -7.04
N THR A 148 -6.57 3.09 -6.77
CA THR A 148 -6.97 2.47 -5.50
C THR A 148 -5.77 2.09 -4.66
N THR A 149 -5.57 2.76 -3.53
CA THR A 149 -4.65 2.36 -2.47
C THR A 149 -5.30 1.27 -1.61
N ALA A 150 -4.79 0.05 -1.74
CA ALA A 150 -5.24 -1.14 -1.04
C ALA A 150 -4.40 -1.36 0.22
N MET A 151 -4.93 -0.99 1.39
CA MET A 151 -4.23 -1.10 2.66
C MET A 151 -4.40 -2.50 3.24
N LEU A 152 -3.31 -3.25 3.38
CA LEU A 152 -3.33 -4.50 4.11
C LEU A 152 -3.23 -4.22 5.61
N SER A 153 -4.01 -4.94 6.40
CA SER A 153 -4.00 -4.83 7.86
C SER A 153 -3.56 -6.15 8.48
N ASP A 154 -2.81 -6.06 9.56
CA ASP A 154 -2.42 -7.20 10.39
C ASP A 154 -3.25 -7.24 11.68
N ALA A 155 -2.86 -8.11 12.62
CA ALA A 155 -3.53 -8.27 13.90
C ALA A 155 -2.91 -7.44 15.04
N LEU A 156 -1.88 -6.64 14.76
CA LEU A 156 -1.24 -5.81 15.77
C LEU A 156 -2.19 -4.67 16.20
N GLY A 157 -2.41 -4.54 17.50
CA GLY A 157 -3.33 -3.54 18.06
C GLY A 157 -4.79 -3.99 18.17
N TRP A 158 -5.09 -5.24 17.79
CA TRP A 158 -6.40 -5.83 18.05
C TRP A 158 -6.64 -6.01 19.55
N LYS A 159 -7.91 -5.93 19.99
CA LYS A 159 -8.27 -6.13 21.40
C LYS A 159 -8.28 -7.62 21.80
N ARG A 160 -8.25 -8.54 20.82
CA ARG A 160 -8.26 -10.00 21.02
C ARG A 160 -7.09 -10.68 20.31
N GLU A 161 -6.84 -11.93 20.70
CA GLU A 161 -5.84 -12.79 20.06
C GLU A 161 -6.20 -13.13 18.60
N ASP A 162 -5.18 -13.18 17.75
CA ASP A 162 -5.30 -13.49 16.33
C ASP A 162 -5.49 -15.00 16.10
N THR A 163 -6.75 -15.41 15.92
CA THR A 163 -7.12 -16.80 15.69
C THR A 163 -6.87 -17.24 14.24
N GLU A 164 -6.70 -18.54 13.99
CA GLU A 164 -6.61 -19.11 12.63
C GLU A 164 -7.80 -18.72 11.75
N ARG A 165 -9.01 -18.65 12.33
CA ARG A 165 -10.20 -18.15 11.62
C ARG A 165 -10.00 -16.71 11.13
N SER A 166 -9.44 -15.83 11.97
CA SER A 166 -9.24 -14.41 11.63
C SER A 166 -8.14 -14.24 10.58
N LYS A 167 -7.07 -15.05 10.66
CA LYS A 167 -6.03 -15.11 9.61
C LYS A 167 -6.60 -15.51 8.26
N ASN A 168 -7.41 -16.58 8.24
CA ASN A 168 -8.09 -17.05 7.02
C ASN A 168 -9.04 -16.00 6.46
N GLN A 169 -9.79 -15.29 7.31
CA GLN A 169 -10.67 -14.20 6.88
C GLN A 169 -9.87 -13.06 6.22
N ARG A 170 -8.75 -12.62 6.82
CA ARG A 170 -7.90 -11.58 6.20
C ARG A 170 -7.36 -12.01 4.84
N LEU A 171 -6.92 -13.27 4.72
CA LEU A 171 -6.40 -13.84 3.47
C LEU A 171 -7.48 -13.86 2.38
N LEU A 172 -8.68 -14.37 2.70
CA LEU A 172 -9.81 -14.43 1.77
C LEU A 172 -10.29 -13.03 1.36
N ASN A 173 -10.41 -12.11 2.32
CA ASN A 173 -10.77 -10.71 2.07
C ASN A 173 -9.76 -10.05 1.11
N ALA A 174 -8.46 -10.23 1.37
CA ALA A 174 -7.41 -9.65 0.54
C ALA A 174 -7.39 -10.27 -0.86
N ALA A 175 -7.57 -11.59 -0.99
CA ALA A 175 -7.62 -12.27 -2.28
C ALA A 175 -8.77 -11.77 -3.16
N LEU A 176 -10.00 -11.79 -2.62
CA LEU A 176 -11.19 -11.33 -3.33
C LEU A 176 -11.09 -9.84 -3.70
N SER A 177 -10.60 -9.01 -2.77
CA SER A 177 -10.48 -7.58 -3.03
C SER A 177 -9.38 -7.26 -4.03
N MET A 178 -8.24 -7.94 -4.00
CA MET A 178 -7.18 -7.71 -4.99
C MET A 178 -7.65 -8.08 -6.40
N GLN A 179 -8.39 -9.17 -6.55
CA GLN A 179 -9.03 -9.51 -7.83
C GLN A 179 -9.99 -8.39 -8.27
N HIS A 180 -10.94 -8.02 -7.43
CA HIS A 180 -12.00 -7.06 -7.77
C HIS A 180 -11.45 -5.65 -8.01
N PHE A 181 -10.47 -5.23 -7.22
CA PHE A 181 -9.84 -3.93 -7.34
C PHE A 181 -9.00 -3.83 -8.61
N GLU A 182 -8.29 -4.90 -9.01
CA GLU A 182 -7.55 -4.93 -10.28
C GLU A 182 -8.49 -4.82 -11.48
N GLU A 183 -9.64 -5.50 -11.43
CA GLU A 183 -10.62 -5.47 -12.50
C GLU A 183 -11.23 -4.08 -12.67
N LEU A 184 -11.65 -3.45 -11.56
CA LEU A 184 -12.42 -2.20 -11.60
C LEU A 184 -11.56 -0.93 -11.52
N SER A 185 -10.33 -1.00 -11.02
CA SER A 185 -9.46 0.19 -10.91
C SER A 185 -8.58 0.34 -12.15
N SER A 186 -8.17 1.57 -12.44
CA SER A 186 -7.18 1.85 -13.49
C SER A 186 -5.76 1.56 -13.01
N MET A 187 -5.52 1.67 -11.71
CA MET A 187 -4.28 1.28 -11.02
C MET A 187 -4.60 0.91 -9.56
N VAL A 188 -3.88 -0.08 -9.02
CA VAL A 188 -3.97 -0.53 -7.63
C VAL A 188 -2.60 -0.41 -6.97
N LEU A 189 -2.56 0.17 -5.79
CA LEU A 189 -1.38 0.31 -4.94
C LEU A 189 -1.58 -0.49 -3.65
N PRO A 190 -1.15 -1.76 -3.58
CA PRO A 190 -1.11 -2.50 -2.32
C PRO A 190 -0.10 -1.86 -1.37
N ILE A 191 -0.46 -1.74 -0.09
CA ILE A 191 0.43 -1.25 0.97
C ILE A 191 0.43 -2.28 2.10
N GLN A 192 1.62 -2.79 2.43
CA GLN A 192 1.81 -3.72 3.54
C GLN A 192 1.63 -3.01 4.88
N PRO A 193 1.12 -3.70 5.92
CA PRO A 193 1.02 -3.12 7.24
C PRO A 193 2.42 -2.76 7.77
N PRO A 194 2.61 -1.62 8.44
CA PRO A 194 3.88 -1.18 9.01
C PRO A 194 4.61 -2.25 9.85
N SER A 195 3.86 -3.08 10.56
CA SER A 195 4.36 -4.17 11.40
C SER A 195 5.04 -5.30 10.63
N ALA A 196 4.74 -5.49 9.34
CA ALA A 196 5.38 -6.50 8.51
C ALA A 196 6.81 -6.11 8.10
N TRP A 197 7.27 -4.91 8.44
CA TRP A 197 8.56 -4.39 7.97
C TRP A 197 9.70 -4.79 8.90
N GLU A 198 10.83 -5.15 8.30
CA GLU A 198 12.02 -5.58 9.03
C GLU A 198 12.56 -4.51 9.99
N ASP A 199 12.79 -4.93 11.23
CA ASP A 199 13.39 -4.10 12.25
C ASP A 199 14.89 -3.86 11.99
N LYS A 200 15.34 -2.60 12.20
CA LYS A 200 16.74 -2.18 12.05
C LYS A 200 17.31 -2.33 10.63
N ALA A 201 16.45 -2.38 9.63
CA ALA A 201 16.87 -2.30 8.24
C ALA A 201 17.57 -0.94 7.95
N PRO A 202 18.48 -0.86 6.96
CA PRO A 202 19.28 0.34 6.72
C PRO A 202 18.46 1.63 6.53
N TRP A 203 17.26 1.53 5.93
CA TRP A 203 16.33 2.65 5.74
C TRP A 203 15.82 3.27 7.06
N THR A 204 15.84 2.52 8.17
CA THR A 204 15.40 2.99 9.50
C THR A 204 16.45 3.79 10.26
N LYS A 205 17.65 3.99 9.69
CA LYS A 205 18.82 4.61 10.35
C LYS A 205 18.50 5.94 11.04
N PHE A 206 17.69 6.76 10.41
CA PHE A 206 17.34 8.12 10.88
C PHE A 206 16.07 8.16 11.75
N LEU A 207 15.46 7.01 12.01
CA LEU A 207 14.31 6.89 12.90
C LEU A 207 14.76 6.68 14.33
N ARG A 208 14.01 7.24 15.26
CA ARG A 208 14.21 7.08 16.70
C ARG A 208 13.84 5.68 17.15
N ASP A 209 14.65 5.13 18.05
CA ASP A 209 14.41 3.80 18.63
C ASP A 209 13.45 3.85 19.83
N ASP A 210 13.20 5.05 20.39
CA ASP A 210 12.35 5.24 21.58
C ASP A 210 10.87 5.49 21.26
N VAL A 211 10.53 5.72 19.98
CA VAL A 211 9.14 5.81 19.51
C VAL A 211 8.66 4.41 19.10
N PRO A 212 7.39 4.03 19.38
CA PRO A 212 6.82 2.81 18.83
C PRO A 212 7.00 2.74 17.31
N ARG A 213 7.66 1.69 16.82
CA ARG A 213 8.00 1.56 15.40
C ARG A 213 6.79 1.65 14.46
N PRO A 214 5.64 1.01 14.75
CA PRO A 214 4.47 1.11 13.87
C PRO A 214 4.00 2.56 13.67
N GLU A 215 4.08 3.41 14.71
CA GLU A 215 3.72 4.82 14.62
C GLU A 215 4.71 5.59 13.74
N ALA A 216 6.01 5.40 13.95
CA ALA A 216 7.05 6.03 13.14
C ALA A 216 6.98 5.61 11.67
N TYR A 217 6.73 4.32 11.43
CA TYR A 217 6.58 3.72 10.11
C TYR A 217 5.33 4.23 9.38
N SER A 218 4.20 4.33 10.09
CA SER A 218 2.96 4.92 9.55
C SER A 218 3.17 6.38 9.16
N PHE A 219 3.91 7.14 9.96
CA PHE A 219 4.24 8.52 9.63
C PHE A 219 5.07 8.62 8.35
N VAL A 220 6.12 7.81 8.21
CA VAL A 220 6.97 7.77 7.01
C VAL A 220 6.15 7.37 5.77
N LEU A 221 5.30 6.35 5.89
CA LEU A 221 4.39 5.93 4.81
C LEU A 221 3.45 7.06 4.38
N ASN A 222 2.82 7.74 5.33
CA ASN A 222 1.93 8.86 5.03
C ASN A 222 2.68 10.00 4.31
N ALA A 223 3.92 10.28 4.72
CA ALA A 223 4.75 11.26 4.01
C ALA A 223 5.02 10.85 2.56
N HIS A 224 5.28 9.56 2.30
CA HIS A 224 5.46 9.06 0.95
C HIS A 224 4.17 9.08 0.12
N LEU A 225 3.02 8.66 0.67
CA LEU A 225 1.72 8.73 -0.01
C LEU A 225 1.37 10.18 -0.40
N GLN A 226 1.54 11.14 0.52
CA GLN A 226 1.31 12.55 0.23
C GLN A 226 2.30 13.11 -0.80
N SER A 227 3.57 12.71 -0.70
CA SER A 227 4.60 13.11 -1.67
C SER A 227 4.30 12.59 -3.08
N ALA A 228 3.85 11.34 -3.21
CA ALA A 228 3.42 10.76 -4.50
C ALA A 228 2.25 11.53 -5.13
N ASN A 229 1.29 11.96 -4.31
CA ASN A 229 0.07 12.64 -4.76
C ASN A 229 0.24 14.13 -5.04
N SER A 230 1.44 14.68 -4.85
CA SER A 230 1.60 16.13 -4.86
C SER A 230 1.48 16.77 -6.23
N GLU A 231 1.78 16.02 -7.29
CA GLU A 231 1.65 16.44 -8.67
C GLU A 231 0.23 16.34 -9.18
N LEU A 232 -0.71 15.77 -8.40
CA LEU A 232 -2.13 15.69 -8.78
C LEU A 232 -2.77 17.08 -8.97
N ARG A 233 -2.08 18.13 -8.54
CA ARG A 233 -2.46 19.52 -8.82
C ARG A 233 -2.20 19.93 -10.26
N GLU A 234 -1.21 19.35 -10.93
CA GLU A 234 -0.82 19.62 -12.31
C GLU A 234 -1.73 18.93 -13.33
N PRO A 235 -2.00 19.56 -14.49
CA PRO A 235 -2.93 19.06 -15.50
C PRO A 235 -2.67 17.65 -16.01
N ASP A 236 -3.72 16.83 -15.99
CA ASP A 236 -3.76 15.46 -16.50
C ASP A 236 -2.76 14.52 -15.82
N SER A 237 -2.26 14.91 -14.64
CA SER A 237 -1.21 14.18 -13.92
C SER A 237 -1.66 12.78 -13.51
N LEU A 238 -2.89 12.61 -12.99
CA LEU A 238 -3.37 11.29 -12.59
C LEU A 238 -3.38 10.31 -13.77
N ASN A 239 -3.95 10.73 -14.89
CA ASN A 239 -4.04 9.91 -16.10
C ASN A 239 -2.65 9.67 -16.71
N SER A 240 -1.78 10.69 -16.71
CA SER A 240 -0.40 10.57 -17.18
C SER A 240 0.40 9.56 -16.35
N ILE A 241 0.29 9.63 -15.02
CA ILE A 241 0.96 8.68 -14.11
C ILE A 241 0.47 7.27 -14.38
N ILE A 242 -0.85 7.06 -14.49
CA ILE A 242 -1.43 5.73 -14.75
C ILE A 242 -1.00 5.21 -16.12
N THR A 243 -1.05 6.04 -17.16
CA THR A 243 -0.65 5.66 -18.52
C THR A 243 0.82 5.27 -18.59
N GLN A 244 1.68 5.99 -17.87
CA GLN A 244 3.09 5.68 -17.80
C GLN A 244 3.36 4.36 -17.06
N LEU A 245 2.77 4.19 -15.88
CA LEU A 245 2.99 3.03 -15.04
C LEU A 245 2.38 1.76 -15.64
N ASN A 246 1.20 1.87 -16.25
CA ASN A 246 0.50 0.78 -16.93
C ASN A 246 0.64 0.87 -18.46
N TRP A 247 1.85 1.12 -18.96
CA TRP A 247 2.11 1.25 -20.40
C TRP A 247 1.66 0.04 -21.23
N ARG A 248 1.81 -1.17 -20.69
CA ARG A 248 1.42 -2.41 -21.36
C ARG A 248 -0.08 -2.68 -21.34
N GLY A 249 -0.85 -1.95 -20.52
CA GLY A 249 -2.29 -2.18 -20.31
C GLY A 249 -2.62 -3.26 -19.26
N ASP A 250 -1.74 -4.26 -19.11
CA ASP A 250 -1.97 -5.41 -18.23
C ASP A 250 -1.30 -5.31 -16.85
N ASN A 251 -0.50 -4.27 -16.60
CA ASN A 251 0.26 -4.08 -15.35
C ASN A 251 -0.38 -3.00 -14.47
N LYS A 252 -1.53 -3.32 -13.87
CA LYS A 252 -2.28 -2.37 -13.03
C LYS A 252 -1.85 -2.33 -11.55
N ILE A 253 -0.90 -3.16 -11.12
CA ILE A 253 -0.43 -3.19 -9.74
C ILE A 253 0.90 -2.45 -9.66
N CYS A 254 0.92 -1.38 -8.88
CA CYS A 254 2.10 -0.55 -8.65
C CYS A 254 2.64 -0.69 -7.22
N HIS A 255 3.85 -0.20 -7.03
CA HIS A 255 4.60 -0.23 -5.80
C HIS A 255 4.95 1.18 -5.37
N LEU A 256 4.86 1.44 -4.07
CA LEU A 256 5.35 2.65 -3.45
C LEU A 256 6.70 2.36 -2.81
N THR A 257 7.74 3.01 -3.32
CA THR A 257 9.08 2.97 -2.74
C THR A 257 9.52 4.36 -2.30
N GLY A 258 10.37 4.43 -1.28
CA GLY A 258 10.81 5.72 -0.81
C GLY A 258 12.00 5.70 0.13
N SER A 259 12.65 6.86 0.21
CA SER A 259 13.79 7.12 1.11
C SER A 259 13.56 8.44 1.85
N THR A 260 13.67 8.38 3.18
CA THR A 260 13.45 9.52 4.09
C THR A 260 14.44 9.49 5.26
N PRO A 261 15.35 10.47 5.39
CA PRO A 261 15.68 11.53 4.43
C PRO A 261 16.43 11.01 3.19
N LEU A 262 16.24 11.70 2.06
CA LEU A 262 17.10 11.53 0.88
C LEU A 262 18.48 12.15 1.15
N LEU A 263 19.56 11.37 0.95
CA LEU A 263 20.95 11.82 1.08
C LEU A 263 21.36 12.79 -0.05
N PRO A 264 22.31 13.71 0.18
CA PRO A 264 22.73 14.67 -0.83
C PRO A 264 23.50 14.04 -1.99
N PRO A 265 23.47 14.65 -3.20
CA PRO A 265 24.01 14.05 -4.42
C PRO A 265 25.49 13.66 -4.32
N HIS A 266 26.31 14.44 -3.61
CA HIS A 266 27.75 14.17 -3.46
C HIS A 266 28.06 12.89 -2.67
N LEU A 267 27.13 12.39 -1.86
CA LEU A 267 27.26 11.11 -1.15
C LEU A 267 26.65 9.94 -1.94
N LEU A 268 25.75 10.22 -2.88
CA LEU A 268 25.08 9.21 -3.70
C LEU A 268 25.85 8.91 -5.00
N GLY A 269 26.87 9.71 -5.33
CA GLY A 269 27.72 9.50 -6.49
C GLY A 269 28.55 8.20 -6.42
N GLY A 270 28.78 7.59 -7.58
CA GLY A 270 29.59 6.37 -7.72
C GLY A 270 28.88 5.09 -7.24
N ALA A 271 29.55 3.94 -7.40
CA ALA A 271 28.95 2.63 -7.12
C ALA A 271 28.54 2.44 -5.64
N ALA A 272 29.35 2.94 -4.70
CA ALA A 272 29.06 2.87 -3.27
C ALA A 272 27.85 3.73 -2.89
N GLY A 273 27.75 4.96 -3.43
CA GLY A 273 26.62 5.85 -3.19
C GLY A 273 25.32 5.32 -3.79
N GLN A 274 25.38 4.71 -4.98
CA GLN A 274 24.24 4.02 -5.59
C GLN A 274 23.76 2.83 -4.76
N GLN A 275 24.69 2.06 -4.17
CA GLN A 275 24.34 0.99 -3.26
C GLN A 275 23.72 1.53 -1.96
N ALA A 276 24.27 2.61 -1.39
CA ALA A 276 23.71 3.25 -0.21
C ALA A 276 22.29 3.79 -0.46
N LEU A 277 22.02 4.33 -1.66
CA LEU A 277 20.66 4.71 -2.06
C LEU A 277 19.72 3.50 -2.06
N LYS A 278 20.11 2.40 -2.70
CA LYS A 278 19.31 1.15 -2.74
C LYS A 278 18.99 0.63 -1.34
N GLU A 279 19.97 0.67 -0.44
CA GLU A 279 19.81 0.25 0.95
C GLU A 279 18.90 1.20 1.75
N SER A 280 18.90 2.49 1.42
CA SER A 280 18.01 3.49 2.04
C SER A 280 16.56 3.43 1.56
N LEU A 281 16.30 2.83 0.39
CA LEU A 281 14.96 2.73 -0.19
C LEU A 281 14.18 1.61 0.49
N LYS A 282 13.00 1.93 1.02
CA LYS A 282 12.01 0.96 1.47
C LYS A 282 10.90 0.83 0.44
N ASP A 283 10.57 -0.40 0.08
CA ASP A 283 9.33 -0.73 -0.62
C ASP A 283 8.23 -1.02 0.40
N PHE A 284 7.16 -0.23 0.34
CA PHE A 284 6.01 -0.32 1.24
C PHE A 284 4.94 -1.29 0.72
N SER A 285 5.04 -1.71 -0.54
CA SER A 285 4.05 -2.50 -1.26
C SER A 285 4.44 -3.97 -1.40
N VAL A 286 5.74 -4.24 -1.53
CA VAL A 286 6.27 -5.61 -1.70
C VAL A 286 5.94 -6.48 -0.50
N PHE A 287 5.35 -7.63 -0.81
CA PHE A 287 5.17 -8.72 0.15
C PHE A 287 6.48 -9.48 0.31
N SER A 288 7.23 -9.18 1.38
CA SER A 288 8.42 -9.96 1.76
C SER A 288 7.95 -11.24 2.46
N GLN A 289 8.15 -12.40 1.82
CA GLN A 289 8.02 -13.68 2.53
C GLN A 289 9.08 -13.73 3.65
N PRO A 290 8.72 -14.20 4.86
CA PRO A 290 9.69 -14.34 5.93
C PRO A 290 10.80 -15.30 5.47
N ARG A 291 12.02 -14.77 5.38
CA ARG A 291 13.20 -15.55 4.98
C ARG A 291 13.34 -16.77 5.88
N THR A 292 13.49 -17.94 5.25
CA THR A 292 13.86 -19.15 5.97
C THR A 292 15.24 -18.97 6.61
N ASP A 293 15.53 -19.69 7.69
CA ASP A 293 16.84 -19.62 8.34
C ASP A 293 17.97 -20.09 7.38
N GLU A 294 17.64 -20.87 6.36
CA GLU A 294 18.52 -21.26 5.27
C GLU A 294 18.85 -20.09 4.33
N ASP A 295 17.88 -19.26 3.95
CA ASP A 295 18.11 -18.06 3.13
C ASP A 295 19.02 -17.04 3.85
N LYS A 296 18.83 -16.91 5.17
CA LYS A 296 19.68 -16.08 6.03
C LYS A 296 21.09 -16.66 6.15
N ALA A 297 21.22 -17.97 6.30
CA ALA A 297 22.51 -18.66 6.39
C ALA A 297 23.31 -18.61 5.07
N LEU A 298 22.62 -18.65 3.92
CA LEU A 298 23.22 -18.55 2.59
C LEU A 298 23.59 -17.11 2.20
N GLY A 299 23.19 -16.11 2.99
CA GLY A 299 23.47 -14.71 2.70
C GLY A 299 22.90 -14.23 1.35
N LYS A 300 21.89 -14.92 0.81
CA LYS A 300 21.21 -14.50 -0.42
C LYS A 300 20.60 -13.12 -0.16
N LYS A 301 21.13 -12.06 -0.78
CA LYS A 301 20.52 -10.72 -0.72
C LYS A 301 19.21 -10.73 -1.51
N GLU A 302 18.18 -10.02 -1.03
CA GLU A 302 16.95 -9.78 -1.79
C GLU A 302 17.34 -9.11 -3.10
N ARG A 303 17.20 -9.82 -4.20
CA ARG A 303 17.34 -9.24 -5.53
C ARG A 303 16.02 -8.56 -5.83
N ARG A 304 15.97 -7.24 -5.68
CA ARG A 304 14.86 -6.45 -6.23
C ARG A 304 14.86 -6.63 -7.74
N SER A 305 13.70 -6.94 -8.31
CA SER A 305 13.57 -7.05 -9.75
C SER A 305 13.63 -5.67 -10.40
N GLU A 306 13.95 -5.65 -11.70
CA GLU A 306 13.99 -4.41 -12.48
C GLU A 306 12.56 -3.97 -12.80
N PRO A 307 12.16 -2.74 -12.41
CA PRO A 307 10.82 -2.28 -12.68
C PRO A 307 10.59 -2.07 -14.19
N PHE A 308 9.34 -2.18 -14.62
CA PHE A 308 8.93 -1.89 -15.99
C PHE A 308 8.90 -0.39 -16.23
N ALA A 309 8.25 0.36 -15.35
CA ALA A 309 8.13 1.81 -15.42
C ALA A 309 8.28 2.43 -14.03
N GLN A 310 8.74 3.69 -13.98
CA GLN A 310 8.90 4.45 -12.74
C GLN A 310 8.46 5.91 -12.88
N TYR A 311 7.79 6.40 -11.84
CA TYR A 311 7.40 7.79 -11.66
C TYR A 311 7.92 8.25 -10.29
N SER A 312 8.84 9.20 -10.29
CA SER A 312 9.58 9.58 -9.10
C SER A 312 9.43 11.06 -8.77
N VAL A 313 9.17 11.35 -7.50
CA VAL A 313 9.07 12.70 -6.94
C VAL A 313 10.20 12.90 -5.94
N VAL A 314 11.09 13.84 -6.25
CA VAL A 314 12.19 14.28 -5.40
C VAL A 314 11.83 15.61 -4.77
N ARG A 315 12.01 15.74 -3.45
CA ARG A 315 11.70 16.96 -2.70
C ARG A 315 12.89 17.48 -1.91
N GLY A 316 13.04 18.80 -1.83
CA GLY A 316 13.99 19.47 -0.93
C GLY A 316 15.40 19.66 -1.46
N TYR A 317 15.56 19.58 -2.78
CA TYR A 317 16.81 19.84 -3.49
C TYR A 317 16.64 20.98 -4.48
N GLU A 318 17.66 21.84 -4.58
CA GLU A 318 17.69 22.92 -5.56
C GLU A 318 17.96 22.36 -6.96
N THR A 319 17.66 23.14 -8.00
CA THR A 319 17.75 22.70 -9.40
C THR A 319 19.13 22.14 -9.77
N GLU A 320 20.21 22.73 -9.24
CA GLU A 320 21.59 22.25 -9.48
C GLU A 320 21.83 20.87 -8.84
N GLU A 321 21.42 20.69 -7.59
CA GLU A 321 21.53 19.41 -6.86
C GLU A 321 20.66 18.33 -7.53
N THR A 322 19.47 18.70 -7.99
CA THR A 322 18.56 17.85 -8.76
C THR A 322 19.17 17.36 -10.07
N GLN A 323 19.85 18.23 -10.83
CA GLN A 323 20.51 17.83 -12.08
C GLN A 323 21.61 16.80 -11.83
N ALA A 324 22.30 16.88 -10.70
CA ALA A 324 23.29 15.88 -10.29
C ALA A 324 22.63 14.56 -9.85
N LEU A 325 21.42 14.60 -9.27
CA LEU A 325 20.69 13.41 -8.83
C LEU A 325 20.14 12.59 -9.99
N GLY A 326 19.63 13.22 -11.06
CA GLY A 326 19.00 12.50 -12.18
C GLY A 326 19.79 11.29 -12.68
N PRO A 327 21.06 11.46 -13.12
CA PRO A 327 21.89 10.35 -13.58
C PRO A 327 22.18 9.30 -12.50
N ILE A 328 22.26 9.70 -11.23
CA ILE A 328 22.51 8.78 -10.10
C ILE A 328 21.29 7.90 -9.89
N LEU A 329 20.10 8.49 -9.93
CA LEU A 329 18.83 7.79 -9.74
C LEU A 329 18.58 6.80 -10.88
N GLU A 330 18.78 7.22 -12.14
CA GLU A 330 18.68 6.35 -13.31
C GLU A 330 19.67 5.17 -13.27
N ALA A 331 20.91 5.41 -12.86
CA ALA A 331 21.90 4.34 -12.72
C ALA A 331 21.61 3.40 -11.53
N SER A 332 20.91 3.89 -10.51
CA SER A 332 20.56 3.08 -9.34
C SER A 332 19.45 2.08 -9.65
N THR A 333 18.41 2.47 -10.39
CA THR A 333 17.28 1.60 -10.72
C THR A 333 17.22 1.39 -12.24
N PRO A 334 18.04 0.46 -12.79
CA PRO A 334 17.91 0.12 -14.19
C PRO A 334 16.50 -0.42 -14.45
N LEU A 335 15.87 0.09 -15.50
CA LEU A 335 14.53 -0.32 -15.89
C LEU A 335 14.59 -1.40 -16.96
N LYS A 336 13.62 -2.32 -16.91
CA LYS A 336 13.40 -3.29 -17.98
C LYS A 336 12.86 -2.62 -19.25
N GLU A 337 12.12 -1.50 -19.10
CA GLU A 337 11.56 -0.72 -20.20
C GLU A 337 11.85 0.79 -20.02
N PRO A 338 11.90 1.61 -21.09
CA PRO A 338 12.48 2.96 -21.01
C PRO A 338 11.55 4.06 -20.46
N LEU A 339 10.59 3.72 -19.58
CA LEU A 339 9.59 4.68 -19.09
C LEU A 339 9.89 5.16 -17.68
N SER A 340 10.77 6.16 -17.58
CA SER A 340 11.06 6.88 -16.34
C SER A 340 10.65 8.35 -16.43
N THR A 341 9.98 8.84 -15.40
CA THR A 341 9.72 10.27 -15.21
C THR A 341 10.22 10.69 -13.83
N TRP A 342 10.91 11.83 -13.79
CA TRP A 342 11.43 12.43 -12.57
C TRP A 342 10.90 13.84 -12.43
N ILE A 343 10.29 14.12 -11.29
CA ILE A 343 9.81 15.44 -10.94
C ILE A 343 10.53 15.90 -9.69
N CYS A 344 10.99 17.14 -9.72
CA CYS A 344 11.80 17.71 -8.65
C CYS A 344 11.13 18.95 -8.12
N LEU A 345 10.74 18.89 -6.85
CA LEU A 345 10.13 19.96 -6.11
C LEU A 345 11.18 20.57 -5.18
N PRO A 346 11.45 21.89 -5.27
CA PRO A 346 12.48 22.52 -4.46
C PRO A 346 12.12 22.52 -2.97
N HIS A 347 10.83 22.52 -2.66
CA HIS A 347 10.36 22.52 -1.28
C HIS A 347 10.46 21.12 -0.65
N PRO A 348 11.16 20.97 0.49
CA PRO A 348 11.20 19.71 1.23
C PRO A 348 9.81 19.37 1.79
N TYR A 349 9.58 18.10 2.12
CA TYR A 349 8.31 17.67 2.70
C TYR A 349 8.13 18.32 4.09
N PRO A 350 7.04 19.09 4.32
CA PRO A 350 6.83 19.79 5.58
C PRO A 350 6.42 18.80 6.68
N LEU A 351 7.04 18.93 7.85
CA LEU A 351 6.64 18.19 9.04
C LEU A 351 5.75 19.09 9.90
N THR A 352 4.55 18.62 10.23
CA THR A 352 3.63 19.38 11.07
C THR A 352 4.16 19.46 12.51
N PRO A 353 4.07 20.60 13.21
CA PRO A 353 4.54 20.73 14.59
C PRO A 353 3.86 19.76 15.58
N THR A 354 2.68 19.26 15.23
CA THR A 354 1.92 18.26 15.98
C THR A 354 2.35 16.81 15.73
N SER A 355 3.23 16.58 14.74
CA SER A 355 3.73 15.24 14.43
C SER A 355 4.61 14.70 15.56
N PRO A 356 4.54 13.39 15.86
CA PRO A 356 5.46 12.81 16.82
C PRO A 356 6.90 13.03 16.34
N PRO A 357 7.84 13.38 17.24
CA PRO A 357 9.21 13.59 16.85
C PRO A 357 9.88 12.25 16.58
N ILE A 358 9.80 11.75 15.34
CA ILE A 358 10.26 10.41 14.96
C ILE A 358 11.70 10.37 14.44
N PHE A 359 12.30 11.52 14.10
CA PHE A 359 13.61 11.56 13.47
C PHE A 359 14.74 11.79 14.49
N ARG A 360 15.93 11.28 14.17
CA ARG A 360 17.19 11.52 14.89
C ARG A 360 18.32 11.86 13.92
N SER A 361 19.34 12.53 14.43
CA SER A 361 20.58 12.80 13.68
C SER A 361 20.36 13.58 12.38
N LEU A 362 19.29 14.38 12.31
CA LEU A 362 19.01 15.31 11.22
C LEU A 362 19.24 16.73 11.70
N LEU A 363 19.73 17.61 10.83
CA LEU A 363 19.78 19.06 11.06
C LEU A 363 18.36 19.64 11.14
N PRO A 364 18.18 20.89 11.63
CA PRO A 364 16.87 21.56 11.61
C PRO A 364 16.26 21.69 10.20
N THR A 365 17.10 21.65 9.17
CA THR A 365 16.74 21.64 7.75
C THR A 365 16.27 20.27 7.24
N GLY A 366 16.29 19.23 8.08
CA GLY A 366 15.95 17.84 7.75
C GLY A 366 17.04 17.07 7.05
N ARG A 367 18.14 17.72 6.67
CA ARG A 367 19.29 17.04 6.07
C ARG A 367 20.04 16.21 7.13
N PRO A 368 20.57 15.02 6.79
CA PRO A 368 21.39 14.24 7.72
C PRO A 368 22.56 15.05 8.29
N LEU A 369 22.82 14.88 9.60
CA LEU A 369 24.02 15.40 10.23
C LEU A 369 25.21 14.51 9.83
N ILE A 370 26.02 15.01 8.90
CA ILE A 370 27.22 14.33 8.39
C ILE A 370 28.44 14.76 9.21
N LEU A 371 29.16 13.80 9.78
CA LEU A 371 30.42 14.05 10.47
C LEU A 371 31.57 14.16 9.46
N ALA A 372 32.57 14.98 9.79
CA ALA A 372 33.79 15.05 8.99
C ALA A 372 34.46 13.67 8.97
N PRO A 373 34.77 13.11 7.79
CA PRO A 373 35.45 11.82 7.70
C PRO A 373 36.81 11.89 8.43
N PRO A 374 37.19 10.86 9.20
CA PRO A 374 38.51 10.82 9.82
C PRO A 374 39.62 10.92 8.75
N PRO A 375 40.83 11.43 9.08
CA PRO A 375 41.88 11.77 8.11
C PRO A 375 42.43 10.60 7.27
N ASN A 376 41.95 9.37 7.48
CA ASN A 376 42.25 8.16 6.69
C ASN A 376 40.98 7.38 6.31
N TYR A 377 39.84 8.06 6.19
CA TYR A 377 38.60 7.45 5.75
C TYR A 377 38.68 7.12 4.26
N ASP A 378 38.80 5.83 3.97
CA ASP A 378 38.54 5.32 2.64
C ASP A 378 37.05 4.90 2.59
N PRO A 379 36.19 5.60 1.81
CA PRO A 379 34.80 5.23 1.61
C PRO A 379 34.64 3.83 0.97
N TYR A 380 35.74 3.25 0.47
CA TYR A 380 35.82 1.91 -0.09
C TYR A 380 36.44 0.88 0.86
N SER A 381 36.75 1.25 2.11
CA SER A 381 37.31 0.32 3.08
C SER A 381 36.31 -0.78 3.49
N PRO A 382 36.77 -2.02 3.75
CA PRO A 382 35.92 -3.14 4.13
C PRO A 382 35.29 -3.01 5.53
N GLN A 383 35.23 -1.82 6.12
CA GLN A 383 34.58 -1.57 7.41
C GLN A 383 33.09 -1.93 7.36
N GLY A 384 32.43 -1.70 6.21
CA GLY A 384 31.08 -2.18 5.94
C GLY A 384 30.98 -3.72 5.83
N LEU A 385 32.07 -4.41 5.46
CA LEU A 385 32.12 -5.88 5.38
C LEU A 385 32.09 -6.56 6.76
N PHE A 386 32.53 -5.85 7.80
CA PHE A 386 32.55 -6.34 9.20
C PHE A 386 31.38 -5.80 10.05
N GLY A 387 30.40 -5.13 9.44
CA GLY A 387 29.25 -4.56 10.16
C GLY A 387 29.62 -3.44 11.13
N LEU A 388 30.74 -2.75 10.89
CA LEU A 388 31.13 -1.60 11.71
C LEU A 388 30.26 -0.39 11.38
N PRO A 389 29.95 0.47 12.37
CA PRO A 389 29.24 1.73 12.16
C PRO A 389 29.91 2.61 11.09
N ASP A 390 29.11 3.19 10.19
CA ASP A 390 29.59 4.14 9.18
C ASP A 390 30.10 5.42 9.88
N PRO A 391 31.40 5.75 9.79
CA PRO A 391 31.98 6.88 10.54
C PRO A 391 31.47 8.24 10.06
N LEU A 392 30.78 8.32 8.92
CA LEU A 392 30.15 9.56 8.45
C LEU A 392 28.89 9.92 9.23
N PHE A 393 28.28 8.97 9.95
CA PHE A 393 27.02 9.19 10.65
C PHE A 393 27.11 8.78 12.11
N LEU A 394 26.37 9.47 12.97
CA LEU A 394 26.28 9.14 14.39
C LEU A 394 25.47 7.85 14.58
N HIS A 395 26.13 6.82 15.09
CA HIS A 395 25.53 5.49 15.30
C HIS A 395 25.16 5.17 16.75
N THR A 396 25.58 5.98 17.72
CA THR A 396 25.34 5.70 19.16
C THR A 396 24.64 6.86 19.85
N GLN A 397 23.54 6.54 20.57
CA GLN A 397 22.81 7.17 21.70
C GLN A 397 23.04 8.67 22.04
N SER A 398 23.46 9.51 21.10
CA SER A 398 23.73 10.93 21.31
C SER A 398 22.59 11.74 20.70
N HIS A 399 21.85 12.33 21.63
CA HIS A 399 20.53 12.93 21.56
C HIS A 399 20.43 14.20 20.69
N TYR A 400 20.72 14.15 19.39
CA TYR A 400 20.20 15.19 18.50
C TYR A 400 18.78 14.83 18.07
N PHE A 401 17.83 15.29 18.89
CA PHE A 401 16.38 15.04 18.74
C PHE A 401 15.61 16.28 18.29
N VAL A 402 16.28 17.25 17.67
CA VAL A 402 15.57 18.39 17.11
C VAL A 402 14.78 17.85 15.92
N GLN A 403 13.46 17.74 16.10
CA GLN A 403 12.56 17.40 15.01
C GLN A 403 12.70 18.47 13.94
N PRO A 404 13.07 18.11 12.70
CA PRO A 404 13.18 19.09 11.65
C PRO A 404 11.80 19.66 11.29
N ALA A 405 11.78 20.87 10.75
CA ALA A 405 10.53 21.46 10.25
C ALA A 405 10.11 20.87 8.89
N SER A 406 11.06 20.28 8.18
CA SER A 406 10.86 19.68 6.86
C SER A 406 11.95 18.66 6.56
N VAL A 407 11.70 17.68 5.70
CA VAL A 407 12.67 16.63 5.36
C VAL A 407 12.74 16.44 3.84
N PRO A 408 13.96 16.34 3.24
CA PRO A 408 14.10 15.95 1.84
C PRO A 408 13.71 14.48 1.67
N ILE A 409 12.89 14.19 0.67
CA ILE A 409 12.31 12.85 0.47
C ILE A 409 12.38 12.47 -1.00
N LEU A 410 12.63 11.19 -1.27
CA LEU A 410 12.42 10.57 -2.58
C LEU A 410 11.26 9.60 -2.45
N THR A 411 10.25 9.78 -3.30
CA THR A 411 9.15 8.83 -3.45
C THR A 411 9.10 8.37 -4.89
N THR A 412 8.98 7.06 -5.10
CA THR A 412 8.88 6.48 -6.44
C THR A 412 7.70 5.52 -6.47
N LEU A 413 6.77 5.78 -7.39
CA LEU A 413 5.77 4.82 -7.83
C LEU A 413 6.37 4.01 -8.99
N SER A 414 6.28 2.68 -8.94
CA SER A 414 6.79 1.83 -10.01
C SER A 414 5.90 0.62 -10.26
N THR A 415 5.92 0.08 -11.47
CA THR A 415 5.35 -1.23 -11.75
C THR A 415 6.49 -2.23 -11.86
N SER A 416 6.41 -3.31 -11.07
CA SER A 416 7.52 -4.26 -10.90
C SER A 416 7.01 -5.70 -11.02
N PRO A 417 7.84 -6.63 -11.52
CA PRO A 417 7.57 -8.07 -11.39
C PRO A 417 7.30 -8.52 -9.95
N ASP A 418 7.77 -7.76 -8.95
CA ASP A 418 7.62 -8.12 -7.53
C ASP A 418 6.15 -8.19 -7.06
N ALA A 419 5.20 -7.59 -7.79
CA ALA A 419 3.76 -7.74 -7.53
C ALA A 419 3.31 -9.21 -7.48
N ARG A 420 4.00 -10.09 -8.23
CA ARG A 420 3.74 -11.54 -8.25
C ARG A 420 3.81 -12.19 -6.88
N HIS A 421 4.65 -11.69 -5.97
CA HIS A 421 4.85 -12.30 -4.66
C HIS A 421 3.58 -12.21 -3.80
N LEU A 422 2.91 -11.06 -3.83
CA LEU A 422 1.62 -10.90 -3.16
C LEU A 422 0.55 -11.77 -3.81
N LEU A 423 0.46 -11.75 -5.14
CA LEU A 423 -0.55 -12.53 -5.88
C LEU A 423 -0.41 -14.03 -5.65
N ARG A 424 0.82 -14.58 -5.72
CA ARG A 424 1.10 -16.00 -5.43
C ARG A 424 0.86 -16.34 -3.97
N HIS A 425 1.16 -15.44 -3.03
CA HIS A 425 0.84 -15.66 -1.63
C HIS A 425 -0.68 -15.79 -1.41
N LEU A 426 -1.46 -14.89 -2.03
CA LEU A 426 -2.92 -14.94 -1.94
C LEU A 426 -3.48 -16.18 -2.63
N SER A 427 -3.03 -16.52 -3.84
CA SER A 427 -3.52 -17.69 -4.57
C SER A 427 -3.17 -19.01 -3.87
N SER A 428 -1.93 -19.18 -3.40
CA SER A 428 -1.51 -20.36 -2.64
C SER A 428 -2.28 -20.50 -1.33
N GLY A 429 -2.52 -19.39 -0.63
CA GLY A 429 -3.35 -19.35 0.57
C GLY A 429 -4.78 -19.82 0.31
N VAL A 430 -5.42 -19.29 -0.73
CA VAL A 430 -6.78 -19.71 -1.14
C VAL A 430 -6.80 -21.18 -1.56
N LYS A 431 -5.79 -21.65 -2.31
CA LYS A 431 -5.63 -23.06 -2.71
C LYS A 431 -5.55 -23.98 -1.48
N GLU A 432 -4.79 -23.59 -0.47
CA GLU A 432 -4.67 -24.36 0.77
C GLU A 432 -6.00 -24.41 1.55
N LEU A 433 -6.72 -23.30 1.64
CA LEU A 433 -8.03 -23.25 2.31
C LEU A 433 -9.06 -24.15 1.60
N LEU A 434 -9.08 -24.13 0.26
CA LEU A 434 -9.94 -24.99 -0.55
C LEU A 434 -9.58 -26.48 -0.39
N ARG A 435 -8.29 -26.81 -0.33
CA ARG A 435 -7.80 -28.18 -0.13
C ARG A 435 -8.16 -28.72 1.26
N THR A 436 -7.98 -27.90 2.29
CA THR A 436 -8.25 -28.28 3.69
C THR A 436 -9.72 -28.19 4.07
N ARG A 437 -10.57 -27.63 3.20
CA ARG A 437 -11.99 -27.34 3.47
C ARG A 437 -12.16 -26.57 4.79
N SER A 438 -11.40 -25.49 4.93
CA SER A 438 -11.42 -24.65 6.12
C SER A 438 -12.84 -24.16 6.41
N ARG A 439 -13.24 -24.21 7.69
CA ARG A 439 -14.56 -23.74 8.13
C ARG A 439 -14.81 -22.27 7.81
N SER A 440 -13.74 -21.48 7.69
CA SER A 440 -13.83 -20.06 7.30
C SER A 440 -14.43 -19.87 5.91
N LEU A 441 -14.35 -20.85 5.00
CA LEU A 441 -14.94 -20.75 3.65
C LEU A 441 -16.46 -20.70 3.68
N VAL A 442 -17.10 -21.34 4.64
CA VAL A 442 -18.57 -21.37 4.77
C VAL A 442 -19.14 -19.95 4.84
N GLU A 443 -18.42 -19.03 5.48
CA GLU A 443 -18.81 -17.61 5.62
C GLU A 443 -18.74 -16.81 4.31
N TYR A 444 -18.12 -17.39 3.27
CA TYR A 444 -17.99 -16.79 1.94
C TYR A 444 -18.86 -17.52 0.91
N GLU A 445 -19.07 -18.83 1.10
CA GLU A 445 -19.84 -19.69 0.20
C GLU A 445 -21.35 -19.61 0.45
N GLU A 446 -21.79 -19.51 1.70
CA GLU A 446 -23.20 -19.54 2.07
C GLU A 446 -23.79 -18.13 2.26
N GLY A 447 -25.11 -18.02 2.09
CA GLY A 447 -25.88 -16.78 2.28
C GLY A 447 -26.40 -16.17 0.99
N GLU A 448 -27.29 -15.18 1.12
CA GLU A 448 -27.91 -14.49 -0.03
C GLU A 448 -26.87 -13.76 -0.92
N TYR A 449 -25.81 -13.25 -0.29
CA TYR A 449 -24.71 -12.53 -0.95
C TYR A 449 -23.43 -13.36 -1.06
N GLY A 450 -23.48 -14.66 -0.75
CA GLY A 450 -22.36 -15.58 -0.89
C GLY A 450 -21.94 -15.74 -2.35
N ILE A 451 -20.64 -15.82 -2.60
CA ILE A 451 -20.10 -16.02 -3.96
C ILE A 451 -20.08 -17.49 -4.38
N GLY A 452 -20.43 -18.38 -3.44
CA GLY A 452 -20.31 -19.82 -3.64
C GLY A 452 -18.85 -20.26 -3.77
N ARG A 453 -18.67 -21.58 -3.85
CA ARG A 453 -17.34 -22.18 -3.96
C ARG A 453 -16.69 -21.89 -5.32
N GLU A 454 -17.51 -21.80 -6.37
CA GLU A 454 -17.08 -21.51 -7.74
C GLU A 454 -16.43 -20.11 -7.83
N GLY A 455 -17.01 -19.09 -7.19
CA GLY A 455 -16.43 -17.75 -7.17
C GLY A 455 -15.09 -17.69 -6.44
N ILE A 456 -14.89 -18.51 -5.39
CA ILE A 456 -13.58 -18.62 -4.70
C ILE A 456 -12.54 -19.30 -5.59
N THR A 457 -12.93 -20.34 -6.35
CA THR A 457 -12.02 -20.99 -7.31
C THR A 457 -11.66 -20.08 -8.47
N GLU A 458 -12.63 -19.30 -8.98
CA GLU A 458 -12.40 -18.31 -10.02
C GLU A 458 -11.44 -17.22 -9.54
N CYS A 459 -11.63 -16.71 -8.32
CA CYS A 459 -10.73 -15.74 -7.71
C CYS A 459 -9.28 -16.25 -7.67
N ARG A 460 -9.07 -17.50 -7.22
CA ARG A 460 -7.74 -18.13 -7.20
C ARG A 460 -7.12 -18.16 -8.61
N GLU A 461 -7.85 -18.66 -9.60
CA GLU A 461 -7.37 -18.78 -10.98
C GLU A 461 -7.05 -17.42 -11.61
N ARG A 462 -7.86 -16.41 -11.30
CA ARG A 462 -7.61 -15.04 -11.74
C ARG A 462 -6.34 -14.46 -11.10
N LEU A 463 -6.09 -14.71 -9.81
CA LEU A 463 -4.86 -14.30 -9.14
C LEU A 463 -3.61 -14.99 -9.70
N GLU A 464 -3.70 -16.27 -10.06
CA GLU A 464 -2.62 -17.01 -10.73
C GLU A 464 -2.32 -16.41 -12.12
N THR A 465 -3.38 -16.19 -12.91
CA THR A 465 -3.27 -15.55 -14.23
C THR A 465 -2.62 -14.17 -14.13
N LEU A 466 -3.00 -13.38 -13.13
CA LEU A 466 -2.38 -12.08 -12.88
C LEU A 466 -0.91 -12.24 -12.53
N ALA A 467 -0.55 -13.16 -11.62
CA ALA A 467 0.84 -13.38 -11.22
C ALA A 467 1.75 -13.76 -12.40
N ASP A 468 1.25 -14.57 -13.32
CA ASP A 468 1.97 -14.99 -14.53
C ASP A 468 2.18 -13.84 -15.52
N GLY A 469 1.22 -12.90 -15.59
CA GLY A 469 1.39 -11.66 -16.35
C GLY A 469 2.61 -10.83 -15.91
N TYR A 470 2.92 -10.82 -14.62
CA TYR A 470 4.08 -10.11 -14.06
C TYR A 470 5.41 -10.87 -14.20
N ALA A 471 5.39 -12.19 -14.49
CA ALA A 471 6.61 -13.00 -14.66
C ALA A 471 7.45 -12.57 -15.88
N GLY A 472 6.83 -11.86 -16.84
CA GLY A 472 7.54 -11.12 -17.87
C GLY A 472 8.48 -11.97 -18.71
N GLY A 473 7.98 -13.07 -19.30
CA GLY A 473 8.64 -13.86 -20.35
C GLY A 473 9.98 -14.48 -19.98
N ILE A 474 10.40 -14.39 -18.71
CA ILE A 474 11.53 -15.14 -18.20
C ILE A 474 10.94 -16.49 -17.82
N GLU A 475 11.22 -17.50 -18.66
CA GLU A 475 11.24 -18.88 -18.21
C GLU A 475 12.22 -18.92 -17.04
N GLU A 476 11.71 -18.76 -15.81
CA GLU A 476 12.47 -19.15 -14.64
C GLU A 476 12.70 -20.65 -14.82
N GLU A 477 13.95 -21.03 -15.08
CA GLU A 477 14.40 -22.41 -14.86
C GLU A 477 13.90 -22.76 -13.46
N GLU A 478 12.88 -23.61 -13.39
CA GLU A 478 12.32 -24.10 -12.15
C GLU A 478 13.48 -24.57 -11.28
N ASP A 479 13.68 -23.88 -10.16
CA ASP A 479 14.39 -24.44 -9.01
C ASP A 479 13.65 -25.75 -8.70
N GLY A 480 14.26 -26.86 -9.11
CA GLY A 480 13.63 -28.18 -9.18
C GLY A 480 13.00 -28.63 -7.87
N MET A 481 11.71 -28.36 -7.73
CA MET A 481 10.79 -29.19 -6.98
C MET A 481 9.80 -29.74 -8.00
N GLY A 482 10.12 -30.91 -8.54
CA GLY A 482 9.23 -31.61 -9.46
C GLY A 482 7.85 -31.74 -8.83
N GLU A 483 6.86 -31.09 -9.43
CA GLU A 483 5.46 -31.50 -9.33
C GLU A 483 5.42 -32.95 -9.77
N LYS A 484 5.33 -33.84 -8.78
CA LYS A 484 5.05 -35.23 -9.01
C LYS A 484 3.54 -35.31 -9.20
N ASP A 485 3.11 -35.11 -10.44
CA ASP A 485 1.76 -35.37 -10.90
C ASP A 485 1.46 -36.85 -10.69
N GLU A 486 0.84 -37.17 -9.54
CA GLU A 486 0.16 -38.44 -9.36
C GLU A 486 -1.27 -38.27 -9.89
N ASP A 487 -1.38 -38.37 -11.21
CA ASP A 487 -2.62 -38.66 -11.92
C ASP A 487 -3.13 -40.04 -11.48
N GLU A 488 -3.90 -40.10 -10.39
CA GLU A 488 -4.74 -41.26 -10.10
C GLU A 488 -5.97 -41.23 -11.01
N ASN A 489 -5.77 -41.84 -12.17
CA ASN A 489 -6.75 -42.22 -13.16
C ASN A 489 -7.93 -42.99 -12.53
N TRP A 490 -9.04 -42.29 -12.31
CA TRP A 490 -10.35 -42.88 -12.05
C TRP A 490 -10.95 -43.36 -13.37
N GLU A 491 -10.89 -44.67 -13.64
CA GLU A 491 -11.92 -45.49 -14.32
C GLU A 491 -11.34 -46.81 -14.86
N ALA A 492 -11.68 -47.91 -14.19
CA ALA A 492 -11.80 -49.31 -14.65
C ALA A 492 -11.69 -50.20 -13.39
N THR A 493 -12.63 -51.05 -12.99
CA THR A 493 -13.78 -51.64 -13.69
C THR A 493 -14.69 -52.21 -12.59
N GLU A 494 -15.99 -52.10 -12.79
CA GLU A 494 -17.00 -52.84 -12.04
C GLU A 494 -16.85 -54.37 -12.22
N GLN A 495 -17.50 -55.09 -11.31
CA GLN A 495 -17.96 -56.49 -11.41
C GLN A 495 -16.92 -57.60 -11.24
N GLN A 496 -16.93 -58.22 -10.06
CA GLN A 496 -17.08 -59.67 -10.03
C GLN A 496 -17.90 -60.12 -8.81
N GLU A 497 -19.01 -60.77 -9.12
CA GLU A 497 -19.98 -61.36 -8.21
C GLU A 497 -19.37 -62.57 -7.49
N ASP A 498 -19.54 -62.62 -6.17
CA ASP A 498 -19.37 -63.82 -5.36
C ASP A 498 -20.67 -64.66 -5.45
N SER A 499 -20.66 -65.78 -6.16
CA SER A 499 -21.49 -66.95 -5.79
C SER A 499 -21.10 -68.24 -6.52
N ASP A 500 -21.13 -69.32 -5.74
CA ASP A 500 -21.14 -70.75 -6.07
C ASP A 500 -19.77 -71.38 -6.44
N GLY A 501 -19.20 -72.33 -5.70
CA GLY A 501 -19.79 -73.41 -4.91
C GLY A 501 -19.61 -74.74 -5.67
N LEU A 502 -18.90 -75.72 -5.08
CA LEU A 502 -18.95 -77.20 -5.25
C LEU A 502 -17.56 -77.79 -4.87
N PHE A 503 -17.39 -78.48 -3.73
CA PHE A 503 -17.64 -79.91 -3.42
C PHE A 503 -16.62 -80.93 -4.00
N ASP A 504 -16.12 -81.77 -3.07
CA ASP A 504 -15.42 -83.09 -3.16
C ASP A 504 -14.09 -83.16 -3.93
N ASP A 505 -13.00 -83.80 -3.47
CA ASP A 505 -12.78 -84.98 -2.60
C ASP A 505 -11.53 -84.80 -1.69
#